data_AF-A0A7Y8X3Z4-F1
#
_entry.id   AF-A0A7Y8X3Z4-F1
#
_cell.length_a   1.000
_cell.length_b   1.000
_cell.length_c   1.000
_cell.angle_alpha   90.00
_cell.angle_beta   90.00
_cell.angle_gamma   90.00
#
_symmetry.space_group_name_H-M   'P 1'
#
loop_
_entity.id
_entity.type
_entity.pdbx_description
1 polymer ?
#
loop_
_entity_poly.entity_id
_entity_poly.type
_entity_poly.pdbx_seq_one_letter_code
_entity_poly.pdbx_strand_id
1 'polypeptide(L)'
;MMTAHRFGGCRGRISLATTSAATVDAERDIDWIAVELAVHGELPAQLNRAEQIETARLLTAKGMGPTEVGLYLGVTKGTIRAWRDKGWKVSPAGRSRKAVR
;
A
#
# COMPACT_ATOMS: atom_id res chain seq x y z
N MET A 1 -3.73 -45.51 -23.36
CA MET A 1 -2.37 -45.26 -22.85
C MET A 1 -2.07 -43.78 -23.04
N MET A 2 -1.80 -43.05 -21.95
CA MET A 2 -1.60 -41.60 -21.91
C MET A 2 -0.17 -41.23 -22.28
N THR A 3 0.01 -40.38 -23.30
CA THR A 3 1.30 -39.73 -23.58
C THR A 3 1.28 -38.34 -22.96
N ALA A 4 2.01 -38.17 -21.86
CA ALA A 4 2.15 -36.91 -21.15
C ALA A 4 3.13 -36.00 -21.88
N HIS A 5 2.64 -34.91 -22.48
CA HIS A 5 3.49 -33.81 -22.94
C HIS A 5 3.70 -32.82 -21.79
N ARG A 6 4.91 -32.82 -21.23
CA ARG A 6 5.36 -31.82 -20.25
C ARG A 6 5.48 -30.46 -20.95
N PHE A 7 4.55 -29.55 -20.69
CA PHE A 7 4.77 -28.13 -20.94
C PHE A 7 5.67 -27.56 -19.84
N GLY A 8 6.93 -27.33 -20.18
CA GLY A 8 7.86 -26.55 -19.37
C GLY A 8 7.29 -25.15 -19.18
N GLY A 9 6.99 -24.80 -17.94
CA GLY A 9 6.45 -23.49 -17.57
C GLY A 9 7.45 -22.38 -17.85
N CYS A 10 7.32 -21.74 -19.00
CA CYS A 10 7.90 -20.42 -19.23
C CYS A 10 7.24 -19.45 -18.24
N ARG A 11 7.86 -19.23 -17.07
CA ARG A 11 7.58 -18.05 -16.24
C ARG A 11 8.07 -16.83 -17.02
N GLY A 12 7.23 -16.36 -17.93
CA GLY A 12 7.38 -15.03 -18.51
C GLY A 12 7.36 -14.03 -17.37
N ARG A 13 8.52 -13.42 -17.08
CA ARG A 13 8.54 -12.17 -16.33
C ARG A 13 7.82 -11.15 -17.20
N ILE A 14 6.60 -10.82 -16.81
CA ILE A 14 5.90 -9.67 -17.37
C ILE A 14 6.75 -8.47 -16.96
N SER A 15 7.55 -7.96 -17.89
CA SER A 15 8.20 -6.67 -17.71
C SER A 15 7.10 -5.63 -17.89
N LEU A 16 6.56 -5.16 -16.77
CA LEU A 16 5.63 -4.05 -16.77
C LEU A 16 6.39 -2.86 -17.37
N ALA A 17 5.98 -2.41 -18.56
CA ALA A 17 6.52 -1.20 -19.14
C ALA A 17 6.05 -0.03 -18.26
N THR A 18 6.91 0.43 -17.35
CA THR A 18 6.62 1.55 -16.47
C THR A 18 6.72 2.84 -17.28
N THR A 19 5.59 3.32 -17.80
CA THR A 19 5.44 4.74 -18.10
C THR A 19 5.59 5.49 -16.78
N SER A 20 6.69 6.22 -16.60
CA SER A 20 6.95 7.07 -15.45
C SER A 20 6.02 8.29 -15.49
N ALA A 21 4.75 8.10 -15.13
CA ALA A 21 4.02 9.16 -14.45
C ALA A 21 4.64 9.27 -13.06
N ALA A 22 4.90 10.48 -12.56
CA ALA A 22 5.35 10.62 -11.18
C ALA A 22 4.25 10.06 -10.25
N THR A 23 4.44 8.84 -9.73
CA THR A 23 3.49 8.15 -8.84
C THR A 23 3.66 8.57 -7.39
N VAL A 24 4.70 9.37 -7.11
CA VAL A 24 4.98 9.95 -5.81
C VAL A 24 4.33 11.33 -5.73
N ASP A 25 3.30 11.44 -4.88
CA ASP A 25 2.77 12.72 -4.42
C ASP A 25 3.67 13.22 -3.28
N ALA A 26 4.61 14.09 -3.61
CA ALA A 26 5.56 14.64 -2.65
C ALA A 26 4.91 15.59 -1.61
N GLU A 27 3.74 16.16 -1.91
CA GLU A 27 3.03 17.03 -0.95
C GLU A 27 2.37 16.20 0.15
N ARG A 28 1.83 15.04 -0.22
CA ARG A 28 1.18 14.12 0.70
C ARG A 28 2.11 13.03 1.22
N ASP A 29 3.32 12.92 0.67
CA ASP A 29 4.29 11.86 0.94
C ASP A 29 3.71 10.47 0.65
N ILE A 30 3.08 10.30 -0.52
CA ILE A 30 2.42 9.04 -0.93
C ILE A 30 3.03 8.52 -2.22
N ASP A 31 3.58 7.30 -2.22
CA ASP A 31 3.76 6.54 -3.45
C ASP A 31 2.48 5.75 -3.77
N TRP A 32 1.78 6.17 -4.82
CA TRP A 32 0.53 5.55 -5.25
C TRP A 32 0.72 4.09 -5.68
N ILE A 33 1.90 3.72 -6.20
CA ILE A 33 2.19 2.31 -6.53
C ILE A 33 2.23 1.47 -5.26
N ALA A 34 2.88 1.97 -4.20
CA ALA A 34 2.96 1.25 -2.93
C ALA A 34 1.56 1.05 -2.32
N VAL A 35 0.70 2.09 -2.39
CA VAL A 35 -0.70 2.00 -1.93
C VAL A 35 -1.50 1.00 -2.75
N GLU A 36 -1.38 1.02 -4.08
CA GLU A 36 -2.08 0.08 -4.98
C GLU A 36 -1.69 -1.37 -4.69
N LEU A 37 -0.38 -1.66 -4.63
CA LEU A 37 0.13 -2.99 -4.31
C LEU A 37 -0.43 -3.48 -2.98
N ALA A 38 -0.39 -2.64 -1.93
CA ALA A 38 -0.93 -2.99 -0.63
C ALA A 38 -2.45 -3.23 -0.65
N VAL A 39 -3.22 -2.46 -1.42
CA VAL A 39 -4.67 -2.67 -1.55
C VAL A 39 -5.01 -3.98 -2.29
N HIS A 40 -4.08 -4.50 -3.08
CA HIS A 40 -4.21 -5.75 -3.84
C HIS A 40 -3.63 -6.99 -3.12
N GLY A 41 -3.16 -6.85 -1.88
CA GLY A 41 -2.62 -7.97 -1.10
C GLY A 41 -1.09 -8.05 -1.10
N GLU A 42 -0.42 -7.25 -1.95
CA GLU A 42 1.03 -7.18 -2.04
C GLU A 42 1.55 -6.06 -1.14
N LEU A 43 1.65 -6.34 0.17
CA LEU A 43 2.21 -5.38 1.13
C LEU A 43 3.66 -5.05 0.78
N PRO A 44 3.97 -3.80 0.36
CA PRO A 44 5.34 -3.36 0.23
C PRO A 44 6.03 -3.46 1.59
N ALA A 45 7.32 -3.75 1.60
CA ALA A 45 8.07 -3.98 2.85
C ALA A 45 7.98 -2.81 3.84
N GLN A 46 7.77 -1.58 3.36
CA GLN A 46 7.66 -0.38 4.20
C GLN A 46 6.67 0.61 3.59
N LEU A 47 5.40 0.53 3.99
CA LEU A 47 4.47 1.65 3.82
C LEU A 47 4.80 2.73 4.86
N ASN A 48 4.98 3.95 4.42
CA ASN A 48 5.07 5.09 5.31
C ASN A 48 3.68 5.40 5.95
N ARG A 49 3.62 6.36 6.86
CA ARG A 49 2.37 6.66 7.59
C ARG A 49 1.25 7.20 6.68
N ALA A 50 1.59 8.02 5.70
CA ALA A 50 0.62 8.57 4.75
C ALA A 50 0.02 7.47 3.89
N GLU A 51 0.87 6.59 3.37
CA GLU A 51 0.48 5.41 2.60
C GLU A 51 -0.36 4.46 3.44
N GLN A 52 0.01 4.17 4.69
CA GLN A 52 -0.81 3.35 5.59
C GLN A 52 -2.22 3.92 5.80
N ILE A 53 -2.34 5.24 5.98
CA ILE A 53 -3.65 5.91 6.14
C ILE A 53 -4.48 5.77 4.87
N GLU A 54 -3.86 5.96 3.70
CA GLU A 54 -4.55 5.87 2.41
C GLU A 54 -4.94 4.42 2.07
N THR A 55 -4.05 3.45 2.28
CA THR A 55 -4.36 2.02 2.16
C THR A 55 -5.49 1.63 3.12
N ALA A 56 -5.45 2.06 4.39
CA ALA A 56 -6.52 1.79 5.35
C ALA A 56 -7.87 2.36 4.90
N ARG A 57 -7.88 3.59 4.36
CA ARG A 57 -9.08 4.23 3.81
C ARG A 57 -9.68 3.39 2.69
N LEU A 58 -8.84 2.94 1.74
CA LEU A 58 -9.28 2.17 0.58
C LEU A 58 -9.78 0.77 0.97
N LEU A 59 -9.10 0.06 1.88
CA LEU A 59 -9.55 -1.24 2.38
C LEU A 59 -10.86 -1.13 3.16
N THR A 60 -11.03 -0.07 3.96
CA THR A 60 -12.28 0.21 4.66
C THR A 60 -13.41 0.50 3.67
N ALA A 61 -13.15 1.27 2.60
CA ALA A 61 -14.12 1.55 1.54
C ALA A 61 -14.51 0.28 0.75
N LYS A 62 -13.63 -0.72 0.66
CA LYS A 62 -13.92 -2.06 0.14
C LYS A 62 -14.75 -2.94 1.11
N GLY A 63 -15.09 -2.43 2.29
CA GLY A 63 -15.93 -3.11 3.28
C GLY A 63 -15.17 -3.87 4.36
N MET A 64 -13.82 -3.81 4.39
CA MET A 64 -13.06 -4.45 5.47
C MET A 64 -13.29 -3.75 6.81
N GLY A 65 -13.42 -4.54 7.87
CA GLY A 65 -13.62 -4.04 9.22
C GLY A 65 -12.34 -3.41 9.80
N PRO A 66 -12.44 -2.48 10.77
CA PRO A 66 -11.27 -1.84 11.39
C PRO A 66 -10.28 -2.82 12.06
N THR A 67 -10.78 -3.97 12.52
CA THR A 67 -9.93 -5.03 13.09
C THR A 67 -9.11 -5.73 11.99
N GLU A 68 -9.75 -6.07 10.87
CA GLU A 68 -9.11 -6.74 9.74
C GLU A 68 -8.05 -5.85 9.10
N VAL A 69 -8.39 -4.58 8.85
CA VAL A 69 -7.46 -3.57 8.32
C VAL A 69 -6.28 -3.36 9.28
N GLY A 70 -6.54 -3.33 10.59
CA GLY A 70 -5.48 -3.20 11.59
C GLY A 70 -4.51 -4.38 11.57
N LEU A 71 -5.02 -5.60 11.53
CA LEU A 71 -4.20 -6.82 11.41
C LEU A 71 -3.39 -6.82 10.11
N TYR A 72 -4.00 -6.42 9.00
CA TYR A 72 -3.35 -6.36 7.69
C TYR A 72 -2.17 -5.37 7.67
N LEU A 73 -2.35 -4.19 8.26
CA LEU A 73 -1.34 -3.12 8.27
C LEU A 73 -0.40 -3.15 9.49
N GLY A 74 -0.57 -4.10 10.40
CA GLY A 74 0.21 -4.16 11.63
C GLY A 74 -0.07 -3.02 12.62
N VAL A 75 -1.28 -2.45 12.61
CA VAL A 75 -1.71 -1.37 13.51
C VAL A 75 -2.95 -1.76 14.30
N THR A 76 -3.24 -1.03 15.39
CA THR A 76 -4.42 -1.35 16.22
C THR A 76 -5.72 -0.92 15.55
N LYS A 77 -6.83 -1.61 15.83
CA LYS A 77 -8.19 -1.18 15.43
C LYS A 77 -8.55 0.23 15.95
N GLY A 78 -7.99 0.63 17.09
CA GLY A 78 -8.17 1.97 17.65
C GLY A 78 -7.50 3.04 16.78
N THR A 79 -6.31 2.72 16.25
CA THR A 79 -5.60 3.56 15.28
C THR A 79 -6.43 3.76 14.01
N ILE A 80 -7.00 2.70 13.44
CA ILE A 80 -7.85 2.78 12.25
C ILE A 80 -9.09 3.65 12.50
N ARG A 81 -9.77 3.47 13.65
CA ARG A 81 -10.90 4.32 14.04
C ARG A 81 -10.49 5.79 14.17
N ALA A 82 -9.37 6.06 14.85
CA ALA A 82 -8.87 7.42 15.01
C ALA A 82 -8.55 8.10 13.67
N TRP A 83 -8.01 7.37 12.68
CA TRP A 83 -7.80 7.91 11.33
C TRP A 83 -9.12 8.20 10.61
N ARG A 84 -10.07 7.27 10.67
CA ARG A 84 -11.41 7.46 10.10
C ARG A 84 -12.13 8.66 10.70
N ASP A 85 -12.13 8.78 12.02
CA ASP A 85 -12.83 9.84 12.76
C ASP A 85 -12.19 11.22 12.50
N LYS A 86 -10.90 11.24 12.15
CA LYS A 86 -10.18 12.45 11.67
C LYS A 86 -10.35 12.71 10.17
N GLY A 87 -11.16 11.92 9.47
CA GLY A 87 -11.43 12.06 8.04
C GLY A 87 -10.26 11.65 7.14
N TRP A 88 -9.45 10.67 7.58
CA TRP A 88 -8.30 10.15 6.81
C TRP A 88 -7.26 11.20 6.43
N LYS A 89 -7.16 12.28 7.22
CA LYS A 89 -6.22 13.37 6.95
C LYS A 89 -4.79 12.86 7.04
N VAL A 90 -4.11 12.88 5.91
CA VAL A 90 -2.67 12.76 5.83
C VAL A 90 -2.08 14.13 6.16
N SER A 91 -1.41 14.24 7.30
CA SER A 91 -0.59 15.43 7.56
C SER A 91 0.71 15.23 6.78
N PRO A 92 1.17 16.23 5.99
CA PRO A 92 2.48 16.16 5.39
C PRO A 92 3.48 15.83 6.50
N ALA A 93 4.35 14.85 6.28
CA ALA A 93 5.44 14.61 7.19
C ALA A 93 6.17 15.94 7.36
N GLY A 94 6.02 16.57 8.52
CA GLY A 94 6.63 17.86 8.79
C GLY A 94 8.10 17.71 8.45
N ARG A 95 8.53 18.45 7.41
CA ARG A 95 9.86 18.45 6.79
C ARG A 95 10.85 17.73 7.70
N SER A 96 11.25 16.49 7.34
CA SER A 96 12.28 15.75 8.08
C SER A 96 13.33 16.77 8.51
N ARG A 97 13.43 17.00 9.82
CA ARG A 97 14.36 17.98 10.38
C ARG A 97 15.72 17.36 10.12
N LYS A 98 16.28 17.60 8.92
CA LYS A 98 17.63 17.15 8.55
C LYS A 98 18.49 17.52 9.74
N ALA A 99 19.07 16.52 10.38
CA ALA A 99 20.07 16.72 11.40
C ALA A 99 21.20 17.52 10.73
N VAL A 100 21.25 18.81 11.05
CA VAL A 100 22.43 19.63 10.81
C VAL A 100 23.48 19.06 11.74
N ARG A 101 24.54 18.53 11.14
CA ARG A 101 25.79 18.21 11.83
C ARG A 101 26.91 18.87 11.08
#